data_AF-A0A316HEG9-F1
#
_entry.id   AF-A0A316HEG9-F1
#
_cell.length_a   1.000
_cell.length_b   1.000
_cell.length_c   1.000
_cell.angle_alpha   90.00
_cell.angle_beta   90.00
_cell.angle_gamma   90.00
#
_symmetry.space_group_name_H-M   'P 1'
#
loop_
_entity.id
_entity.type
_entity.pdbx_description
1 polymer ?
#
loop_
_entity_poly.entity_id
_entity_poly.type
_entity_poly.pdbx_seq_one_letter_code
_entity_poly.pdbx_strand_id
1 'polypeptide(L)' 'MSTMNISLPDSLKSFVDQQVSGRGYGTSSEYVRELIRRDQDRQNLRRLLLDGASSETTTPIDDGYFVSLRTRAQGHQKS' A
#
# COMPACT_ATOMS: atom_id res chain seq x y z
N MET A 1 -4.20 -2.98 23.33
CA MET A 1 -4.93 -2.34 22.21
C MET A 1 -5.61 -1.09 22.74
N SER A 2 -5.45 0.05 22.07
CA SER A 2 -6.21 1.25 22.40
C SER A 2 -7.57 1.21 21.69
N THR A 3 -8.63 1.59 22.39
CA THR A 3 -9.98 1.68 21.82
C THR A 3 -10.20 3.06 21.20
N MET A 4 -10.96 3.11 20.10
CA MET A 4 -11.36 4.33 19.42
C MET A 4 -12.87 4.30 19.23
N ASN A 5 -13.57 5.31 19.75
CA ASN A 5 -15.01 5.46 19.59
C ASN A 5 -15.28 6.46 18.46
N ILE A 6 -16.17 6.10 17.54
CA ILE A 6 -16.52 6.92 16.38
C ILE A 6 -18.04 6.98 16.31
N SER A 7 -18.60 8.20 16.26
CA SER A 7 -20.03 8.41 15.99
C SER A 7 -20.23 8.51 14.48
N LEU A 8 -21.20 7.75 13.96
CA LEU A 8 -21.53 7.74 12.53
C LEU A 8 -23.00 8.11 12.36
N PRO A 9 -23.36 8.93 11.35
CA PRO A 9 -24.74 9.05 10.90
C PRO A 9 -25.30 7.69 10.47
N ASP A 10 -26.62 7.51 10.58
CA ASP A 10 -27.29 6.24 10.27
C ASP A 10 -26.94 5.71 8.88
N SER A 11 -26.82 6.58 7.88
CA SER A 11 -26.44 6.21 6.51
C SER A 11 -25.07 5.54 6.44
N LEU A 12 -24.07 6.07 7.16
CA LEU A 12 -22.72 5.49 7.20
C LEU A 12 -22.71 4.21 8.02
N LYS A 13 -23.49 4.13 9.11
CA LYS A 13 -23.64 2.90 9.88
C LYS A 13 -24.21 1.77 9.02
N SER A 14 -25.32 2.02 8.31
CA SER A 14 -25.94 1.04 7.41
C SER A 14 -24.99 0.59 6.31
N PHE A 15 -24.21 1.51 5.74
CA PHE A 15 -23.18 1.15 4.77
C PHE A 15 -22.14 0.20 5.37
N VAL A 16 -21.60 0.51 6.55
CA VAL A 16 -20.62 -0.36 7.23
C VAL A 16 -21.22 -1.74 7.53
N ASP A 17 -22.45 -1.82 8.01
CA ASP A 17 -23.12 -3.09 8.30
C ASP A 17 -23.27 -3.96 7.03
N GLN A 18 -23.56 -3.34 5.88
CA GLN A 18 -23.58 -4.04 4.58
C GLN A 18 -22.20 -4.55 4.16
N GLN A 19 -21.13 -3.78 4.42
CA GLN A 19 -19.78 -4.24 4.12
C GLN A 19 -19.37 -5.41 5.01
N VAL A 20 -19.73 -5.37 6.29
CA VAL A 20 -19.45 -6.44 7.25
C VAL A 20 -20.14 -7.74 6.81
N SER A 21 -21.45 -7.68 6.55
CA SER A 21 -22.24 -8.84 6.12
C SER A 21 -21.85 -9.37 4.73
N GLY A 22 -21.56 -8.50 3.77
CA GLY A 22 -21.31 -8.88 2.38
C GLY A 22 -19.87 -9.29 2.06
N ARG A 23 -18.88 -8.90 2.89
CA ARG A 23 -17.45 -9.14 2.63
C ARG A 23 -16.75 -10.00 3.67
N GLY A 24 -17.52 -10.61 4.59
CA GLY A 24 -17.02 -11.57 5.56
C GLY A 24 -16.21 -10.95 6.70
N TYR A 25 -16.35 -9.66 6.98
CA TYR A 25 -15.76 -9.08 8.20
C TYR A 25 -16.56 -9.54 9.42
N GLY A 26 -15.89 -9.79 10.54
CA GLY A 26 -16.55 -10.19 11.78
C GLY A 26 -17.13 -9.00 12.57
N THR A 27 -16.60 -7.79 12.38
CA THR A 27 -17.07 -6.58 13.09
C THR A 27 -16.90 -5.29 12.26
N SER A 28 -17.66 -4.25 12.60
CA SER A 28 -17.48 -2.90 12.04
C SER A 28 -16.06 -2.36 12.28
N SER A 29 -15.50 -2.61 13.47
CA SER A 29 -14.13 -2.20 13.82
C SER A 29 -13.08 -2.88 12.94
N GLU A 30 -13.33 -4.11 12.48
CA GLU A 30 -12.45 -4.81 11.55
C GLU A 30 -12.49 -4.18 10.16
N TYR A 31 -13.69 -3.89 9.65
CA TYR A 31 -13.84 -3.18 8.39
C TYR A 31 -13.14 -1.81 8.41
N VAL A 32 -13.32 -1.03 9.48
CA VAL A 32 -12.67 0.28 9.62
C VAL A 32 -11.15 0.15 9.72
N ARG A 33 -10.62 -0.83 10.45
CA ARG A 33 -9.17 -1.09 10.51
C ARG A 33 -8.59 -1.40 9.12
N GLU A 34 -9.31 -2.18 8.33
CA GLU A 34 -8.90 -2.49 6.97
C GLU A 34 -8.93 -1.26 6.05
N LEU A 35 -9.94 -0.40 6.17
CA LEU A 35 -9.97 0.87 5.45
C LEU A 35 -8.77 1.76 5.80
N ILE A 36 -8.41 1.84 7.09
CA ILE A 36 -7.26 2.62 7.54
C ILE A 36 -5.96 2.08 6.93
N ARG A 37 -5.76 0.75 6.88
CA ARG A 37 -4.57 0.17 6.25
C ARG A 37 -4.50 0.50 4.76
N ARG A 38 -5.61 0.38 4.04
CA ARG A 38 -5.66 0.73 2.61
C ARG A 38 -5.36 2.20 2.37
N ASP A 39 -5.82 3.09 3.25
CA ASP A 39 -5.49 4.50 3.17
C ASP A 39 -4.00 4.76 3.43
N GLN A 40 -3.42 4.11 4.45
CA GLN A 40 -1.98 4.15 4.70
C GLN A 40 -1.16 3.66 3.49
N ASP A 41 -1.56 2.56 2.87
CA ASP A 41 -0.89 2.03 1.68
C ASP A 41 -0.96 3.00 0.50
N ARG A 42 -2.13 3.63 0.29
CA ARG A 42 -2.32 4.67 -0.74
C ARG A 42 -1.43 5.89 -0.47
N GLN A 43 -1.37 6.34 0.78
CA GLN A 43 -0.50 7.46 1.17
C GLN A 43 0.97 7.12 0.97
N ASN A 44 1.40 5.91 1.34
CA ASN A 44 2.77 5.45 1.15
C ASN A 44 3.13 5.36 -0.34
N LEU A 45 2.26 4.79 -1.17
CA LEU A 45 2.46 4.76 -2.62
C LEU A 45 2.57 6.17 -3.20
N ARG A 46 1.68 7.09 -2.81
CA ARG A 46 1.73 8.49 -3.25
C ARG A 46 3.07 9.13 -2.88
N ARG A 47 3.55 8.91 -1.67
CA ARG A 47 4.87 9.41 -1.22
C ARG A 47 5.99 8.86 -2.12
N LEU A 48 6.03 7.54 -2.35
CA LEU A 48 7.06 6.92 -3.20
C LEU A 48 7.05 7.47 -4.64
N LEU A 49 5.87 7.73 -5.20
CA LEU A 49 5.75 8.34 -6.53
C LEU A 49 6.28 9.78 -6.55
N LEU A 50 6.01 10.57 -5.52
CA LEU A 50 6.55 11.93 -5.41
C LEU A 50 8.05 11.94 -5.19
N ASP A 51 8.57 11.03 -4.36
CA ASP A 51 10.00 10.86 -4.12
C ASP A 51 10.72 10.49 -5.44
N GLY A 52 10.16 9.55 -6.21
CA GLY A 52 10.69 9.16 -7.51
C GLY A 52 10.57 10.26 -8.57
N ALA A 53 9.50 11.04 -8.57
CA ALA A 53 9.35 12.17 -9.49
C ALA A 53 10.30 13.34 -9.17
N SER A 54 10.73 13.44 -7.91
CA SER A 54 11.66 14.48 -7.44
C SER A 54 13.13 14.03 -7.48
N SER A 55 13.40 12.76 -7.80
CA SER A 55 14.78 12.27 -7.91
C SER A 55 15.44 12.76 -9.18
N GLU A 56 16.77 12.75 -9.21
CA GLU A 56 17.53 13.09 -10.41
C GLU A 56 17.14 12.17 -11.58
N THR A 57 16.95 12.77 -12.75
CA THR A 57 16.68 12.02 -13.98
C THR A 57 17.93 11.23 -14.37
N THR A 58 17.77 9.93 -14.53
CA THR A 58 18.85 9.07 -15.03
C THR A 58 18.83 9.02 -16.55
N THR A 59 19.88 8.44 -17.13
CA THR A 59 19.85 8.05 -18.55
C THR A 59 18.77 6.99 -18.79
N PRO A 60 18.22 6.90 -20.02
CA PRO A 60 17.32 5.80 -20.39
C PRO A 60 17.93 4.45 -20.04
N ILE A 61 17.14 3.61 -19.39
CA ILE A 61 17.55 2.24 -19.08
C ILE A 61 17.34 1.38 -20.33
N ASP A 62 18.40 0.69 -20.76
CA ASP A 62 18.40 -0.19 -21.93
C ASP A 62 18.66 -1.66 -21.55
N ASP A 63 18.68 -2.54 -22.55
CA ASP A 63 18.97 -3.96 -22.33
C ASP A 63 20.38 -4.19 -21.77
N GLY A 64 21.35 -3.35 -22.16
CA GLY A 64 22.73 -3.41 -21.69
C GLY A 64 22.86 -3.18 -20.19
N TYR A 65 22.09 -2.22 -19.66
CA TYR A 65 21.96 -1.99 -18.22
C TYR A 65 21.53 -3.27 -17.50
N PHE A 66 20.45 -3.94 -17.94
CA PHE A 66 19.97 -5.15 -17.28
C PHE A 66 20.90 -6.35 -17.42
N VAL A 67 21.62 -6.49 -18.54
CA VAL A 67 22.67 -7.50 -18.70
C VAL A 67 23.77 -7.28 -17.66
N SER A 68 24.28 -6.05 -17.55
CA SER A 68 25.33 -5.71 -16.57
C SER A 68 24.88 -5.95 -15.13
N LEU A 69 23.62 -5.62 -14.81
CA LEU A 69 23.02 -5.80 -13.50
C LEU A 69 22.98 -7.29 -13.11
N ARG A 70 22.53 -8.16 -14.03
CA ARG A 70 22.47 -9.62 -13.80
C ARG A 70 23.85 -10.23 -13.65
N THR A 71 24.81 -9.85 -14.49
CA THR A 71 26.21 -10.30 -14.35
C THR A 71 26.77 -9.93 -12.98
N ARG A 72 26.51 -8.71 -12.50
CA ARG A 72 26.96 -8.28 -11.17
C ARG A 72 26.30 -9.07 -10.04
N ALA A 73 25.00 -9.34 -10.13
CA ALA A 73 24.28 -10.12 -9.12
C ALA A 73 24.79 -11.58 -9.05
N GLN A 74 25.06 -12.21 -10.19
CA GLN A 74 25.60 -13.57 -10.25
C GLN A 74 27.06 -13.67 -9.79
N GLY A 75 27.86 -12.62 -10.03
CA GLY A 75 29.23 -12.53 -9.53
C GLY A 75 29.33 -12.52 -7.99
N HIS A 76 28.33 -11.95 -7.31
CA HIS A 76 28.26 -11.92 -5.84
C HIS A 76 27.79 -13.23 -5.20
N GLN A 77 27.26 -14.20 -5.97
CA GLN A 77 26.87 -15.52 -5.46
C GLN A 77 28.01 -16.54 -5.42
N LYS A 78 29.21 -16.17 -5.88
CA LYS A 78 30.40 -17.05 -5.92
C LYS A 78 31.46 -16.75 -4.83
N SER A 79 31.11 -16.00 -3.78
CA SER A 79 31.98 -15.78 -2.62
C SER A 79 31.38 -16.33 -1.34
#